data_AF-K6ZID6-F1
#
_entry.id   AF-K6ZID6-F1
#
_cell.length_a   1.000
_cell.length_b   1.000
_cell.length_c   1.000
_cell.angle_alpha   90.00
_cell.angle_beta   90.00
_cell.angle_gamma   90.00
#
_symmetry.space_group_name_H-M   'P 1'
#
loop_
_entity.id
_entity.type
_entity.pdbx_description
1 polymer ?
#
loop_
_entity_poly.entity_id
_entity_poly.type
_entity_poly.pdbx_seq_one_letter_code
_entity_poly.pdbx_strand_id
1 'polypeptide(L)'
;MKKMIRTAISTVFLITCIGTGFAIAHEGHDIISSETALSIANKSVKQLTFKDLGYDIGKLDASWKSLTDSSFSLIQELDKTFIVRATNATNTNVIYVEIAKNGKVLGVKRGQE
;
A
#
# COMPACT_ATOMS: atom_id res chain seq x y z
N MET A 1 62.89 -5.93 9.26
CA MET A 1 61.76 -4.99 9.02
C MET A 1 60.88 -5.49 7.87
N LYS A 2 60.11 -6.58 8.04
CA LYS A 2 59.29 -7.17 6.95
C LYS A 2 57.93 -7.72 7.42
N LYS A 3 57.49 -7.35 8.63
CA LYS A 3 56.22 -7.81 9.22
C LYS A 3 55.27 -6.68 9.64
N MET A 4 55.58 -5.42 9.28
CA MET A 4 54.73 -4.25 9.56
C MET A 4 54.00 -3.71 8.32
N ILE A 5 54.13 -4.36 7.15
CA ILE A 5 53.46 -3.96 5.89
C ILE A 5 52.28 -4.91 5.58
N ARG A 6 51.81 -5.69 6.57
CA ARG A 6 50.65 -6.59 6.40
C ARG A 6 49.39 -6.10 7.11
N THR A 7 49.40 -4.89 7.64
CA THR A 7 48.20 -4.27 8.25
C THR A 7 47.68 -3.09 7.42
N ALA A 8 48.35 -2.74 6.32
CA ALA A 8 47.94 -1.65 5.42
C ALA A 8 47.13 -2.16 4.19
N ILE A 9 46.55 -3.37 4.26
CA ILE A 9 45.68 -3.92 3.20
C ILE A 9 44.21 -3.96 3.65
N SER A 10 43.89 -3.57 4.89
CA SER A 10 42.53 -3.74 5.44
C SER A 10 41.77 -2.43 5.74
N THR A 11 42.29 -1.26 5.37
CA THR A 11 41.70 0.02 5.83
C THR A 11 41.56 1.10 4.74
N VAL A 12 41.62 0.73 3.44
CA VAL A 12 41.28 1.66 2.35
C VAL A 12 40.36 0.95 1.35
N PHE A 13 39.15 0.63 1.81
CA PHE A 13 37.98 0.48 0.94
C PHE A 13 36.75 1.00 1.69
N LEU A 14 36.89 2.22 2.21
CA LEU A 14 35.80 2.96 2.83
C LEU A 14 35.37 4.05 1.84
N ILE A 15 34.10 3.99 1.48
CA ILE A 15 33.32 5.05 0.80
C ILE A 15 33.63 5.23 -0.68
N THR A 16 33.05 4.36 -1.52
CA THR A 16 32.55 4.83 -2.81
C THR A 16 31.16 4.28 -3.07
N CYS A 17 30.21 5.21 -3.09
CA CYS A 17 28.92 5.13 -3.76
C CYS A 17 27.78 4.37 -3.05
N ILE A 18 27.39 4.82 -1.87
CA ILE A 18 25.95 4.89 -1.56
C ILE A 18 25.47 6.27 -2.03
N GLY A 19 25.41 6.44 -3.35
CA GLY A 19 24.56 7.46 -3.93
C GLY A 19 23.14 6.95 -3.85
N THR A 20 22.45 7.14 -2.72
CA THR A 20 21.00 7.03 -2.69
C THR A 20 20.48 8.17 -3.57
N GLY A 21 20.21 7.87 -4.83
CA GLY A 21 19.34 8.71 -5.63
C GLY A 21 17.99 8.75 -4.91
N PHE A 22 17.66 9.88 -4.31
CA PHE A 22 16.26 10.18 -4.04
C PHE A 22 15.61 10.25 -5.42
N ALA A 23 14.99 9.14 -5.84
CA ALA A 23 14.05 9.18 -6.94
C ALA A 23 12.86 10.02 -6.46
N ILE A 24 12.94 11.34 -6.64
CA ILE A 24 11.77 12.19 -6.61
C ILE A 24 10.99 11.82 -7.86
N ALA A 25 10.03 10.91 -7.68
CA ALA A 25 8.97 10.74 -8.65
C ALA A 25 8.27 12.10 -8.74
N HIS A 26 8.25 12.69 -9.93
CA HIS A 26 7.52 13.92 -10.20
C HIS A 26 6.05 13.74 -9.77
N GLU A 27 5.60 14.58 -8.85
CA GLU A 27 4.20 14.70 -8.45
C GLU A 27 3.38 15.34 -9.60
N GLY A 28 2.38 14.61 -10.10
CA GLY A 28 1.36 15.11 -11.04
C GLY A 28 1.61 14.67 -12.49
N HIS A 29 0.73 13.89 -13.13
CA HIS A 29 -0.66 14.29 -13.41
C HIS A 29 -1.71 13.16 -13.46
N ASP A 30 -1.39 11.93 -13.08
CA ASP A 30 -2.41 10.87 -13.09
C ASP A 30 -3.17 10.83 -11.75
N ILE A 31 -3.97 11.88 -11.49
CA ILE A 31 -4.96 11.83 -10.42
C ILE A 31 -6.09 10.92 -10.89
N ILE A 32 -6.26 9.79 -10.22
CA ILE A 32 -7.33 8.85 -10.53
C ILE A 32 -8.69 9.44 -10.15
N SER A 33 -9.75 9.02 -10.85
CA SER A 33 -11.12 9.37 -10.49
C SER A 33 -11.60 8.57 -9.26
N SER A 34 -12.66 9.05 -8.62
CA SER A 34 -13.36 8.33 -7.54
C SER A 34 -13.87 6.94 -7.98
N GLU A 35 -14.31 6.81 -9.23
CA GLU A 35 -14.71 5.52 -9.81
C GLU A 35 -13.52 4.57 -9.93
N THR A 36 -12.37 5.08 -10.34
CA THR A 36 -11.13 4.31 -10.38
C THR A 36 -10.71 3.87 -8.98
N ALA A 37 -10.86 4.73 -7.98
CA ALA A 37 -10.58 4.40 -6.58
C ALA A 37 -11.50 3.28 -6.06
N LEU A 38 -12.80 3.31 -6.40
CA LEU A 38 -13.73 2.22 -6.08
C LEU A 38 -13.31 0.89 -6.73
N SER A 39 -12.92 0.91 -8.01
CA SER A 39 -12.42 -0.29 -8.72
C SER A 39 -11.15 -0.85 -8.08
N ILE A 40 -10.21 0.02 -7.69
CA ILE A 40 -8.99 -0.37 -6.98
C ILE A 40 -9.32 -0.98 -5.62
N ALA A 41 -10.25 -0.40 -4.87
CA ALA A 41 -10.71 -0.95 -3.59
C ALA A 41 -11.30 -2.36 -3.77
N ASN A 42 -12.19 -2.56 -4.75
CA ASN A 42 -12.78 -3.86 -5.06
C ASN A 42 -11.70 -4.92 -5.36
N LYS A 43 -10.77 -4.61 -6.27
CA LYS A 43 -9.66 -5.51 -6.61
C LYS A 43 -8.77 -5.83 -5.41
N SER A 44 -8.49 -4.84 -4.57
CA SER A 44 -7.60 -4.99 -3.42
C SER A 44 -8.23 -5.86 -2.34
N VAL A 45 -9.52 -5.64 -2.04
CA VAL A 45 -10.28 -6.49 -1.12
C VAL A 45 -10.34 -7.93 -1.61
N LYS A 46 -10.58 -8.15 -2.92
CA LYS A 46 -10.54 -9.50 -3.50
C LYS A 46 -9.16 -10.14 -3.37
N GLN A 47 -8.07 -9.40 -3.61
CA GLN A 47 -6.71 -9.90 -3.43
C GLN A 47 -6.42 -10.30 -1.98
N LEU A 48 -6.91 -9.54 -1.01
CA LEU A 48 -6.78 -9.85 0.41
C LEU A 48 -7.47 -11.15 0.81
N THR A 49 -8.42 -11.68 0.01
CA THR A 49 -9.00 -13.02 0.25
C THR A 49 -8.06 -14.16 -0.12
N PHE A 50 -7.08 -13.91 -0.98
CA PHE A 50 -6.11 -14.91 -1.42
C PHE A 50 -4.87 -14.91 -0.53
N LYS A 51 -4.34 -13.73 -0.21
CA LYS A 51 -3.09 -13.56 0.55
C LYS A 51 -3.13 -12.33 1.45
N ASP A 52 -2.30 -12.35 2.47
CA ASP A 52 -1.96 -11.16 3.23
C ASP A 52 -1.07 -10.23 2.36
N LEU A 53 -1.39 -8.94 2.33
CA LEU A 53 -0.63 -7.91 1.62
C LEU A 53 0.22 -7.04 2.56
N GLY A 54 0.24 -7.33 3.87
CA GLY A 54 0.98 -6.60 4.88
C GLY A 54 0.24 -5.38 5.46
N TYR A 55 -1.09 -5.33 5.30
CA TYR A 55 -1.93 -4.32 5.95
C TYR A 55 -2.40 -4.80 7.33
N ASP A 56 -2.84 -3.87 8.18
CA ASP A 56 -3.33 -4.15 9.54
C ASP A 56 -4.48 -5.18 9.59
N ILE A 57 -5.30 -5.24 8.54
CA ILE A 57 -6.40 -6.21 8.43
C ILE A 57 -5.93 -7.66 8.18
N GLY A 58 -4.69 -7.86 7.71
CA GLY A 58 -4.17 -9.15 7.29
C GLY A 58 -4.92 -9.76 6.10
N LYS A 59 -4.91 -11.09 5.99
CA LYS A 59 -5.72 -11.83 5.01
C LYS A 59 -7.21 -11.81 5.40
N LEU A 60 -8.07 -11.48 4.44
CA LEU A 60 -9.53 -11.57 4.58
C LEU A 60 -10.04 -12.99 4.32
N ASP A 61 -11.16 -13.35 4.93
CA ASP A 61 -11.80 -14.64 4.69
C ASP A 61 -12.56 -14.68 3.35
N ALA A 62 -13.03 -15.86 2.96
CA ALA A 62 -13.65 -16.09 1.65
C ALA A 62 -14.96 -15.31 1.43
N SER A 63 -15.66 -14.87 2.48
CA SER A 63 -16.92 -14.11 2.35
C SER A 63 -16.72 -12.75 1.66
N TRP A 64 -15.50 -12.21 1.65
CA TRP A 64 -15.17 -10.96 0.96
C TRP A 64 -14.99 -11.10 -0.56
N LYS A 65 -14.93 -12.34 -1.07
CA LYS A 65 -14.65 -12.60 -2.50
C LYS A 65 -15.87 -12.29 -3.39
N SER A 66 -17.07 -12.41 -2.85
CA SER A 66 -18.35 -12.22 -3.56
C SER A 66 -18.81 -10.76 -3.62
N LEU A 67 -18.04 -9.81 -3.06
CA LEU A 67 -18.42 -8.40 -3.09
C LEU A 67 -18.50 -7.86 -4.53
N THR A 68 -19.59 -7.13 -4.76
CA THR A 68 -19.92 -6.43 -6.00
C THR A 68 -19.63 -4.95 -5.84
N ASP A 69 -19.71 -4.18 -6.93
CA ASP A 69 -19.43 -2.74 -6.88
C ASP A 69 -20.36 -1.99 -5.90
N SER A 70 -21.60 -2.45 -5.74
CA SER A 70 -22.54 -1.93 -4.73
C SER A 70 -22.13 -2.14 -3.27
N SER A 71 -21.15 -3.02 -3.00
CA SER A 71 -20.58 -3.20 -1.66
C SER A 71 -19.56 -2.12 -1.29
N PHE A 72 -19.17 -1.28 -2.25
CA PHE A 72 -18.16 -0.23 -2.11
C PHE A 72 -18.78 1.16 -2.24
N SER A 73 -18.39 2.07 -1.36
CA SER A 73 -18.83 3.46 -1.44
C SER A 73 -17.70 4.39 -1.06
N LEU A 74 -17.55 5.50 -1.80
CA LEU A 74 -16.64 6.57 -1.42
C LEU A 74 -17.24 7.28 -0.19
N ILE A 75 -16.47 7.36 0.90
CA ILE A 75 -16.89 8.06 2.11
C ILE A 75 -16.26 9.45 2.19
N GLN A 76 -15.00 9.58 1.79
CA GLN A 76 -14.29 10.85 1.76
C GLN A 76 -13.35 10.93 0.56
N GLU A 77 -13.32 12.10 -0.05
CA GLU A 77 -12.28 12.52 -0.98
C GLU A 77 -11.44 13.61 -0.29
N LEU A 78 -10.17 13.32 -0.08
CA LEU A 78 -9.20 14.20 0.58
C LEU A 78 -8.20 14.70 -0.47
N ASP A 79 -7.42 15.73 -0.12
CA ASP A 79 -6.44 16.33 -1.03
C ASP A 79 -5.43 15.30 -1.58
N LYS A 80 -5.03 14.32 -0.76
CA LYS A 80 -4.02 13.31 -1.11
C LYS A 80 -4.57 11.92 -1.31
N THR A 81 -5.77 11.63 -0.82
CA THR A 81 -6.29 10.26 -0.75
C THR A 81 -7.80 10.18 -0.97
N PHE A 82 -8.26 8.97 -1.26
CA PHE A 82 -9.66 8.55 -1.19
C PHE A 82 -9.83 7.58 -0.02
N ILE A 83 -10.94 7.69 0.70
CA ILE A 83 -11.36 6.73 1.71
C ILE A 83 -12.59 5.99 1.17
N VAL A 84 -12.39 4.73 0.81
CA VAL A 84 -13.45 3.84 0.32
C VAL A 84 -13.88 2.90 1.42
N ARG A 85 -15.18 2.84 1.69
CA ARG A 85 -15.79 1.84 2.56
C ARG A 85 -16.14 0.60 1.74
N ALA A 86 -15.84 -0.57 2.29
CA ALA A 86 -16.36 -1.85 1.80
C ALA A 86 -17.19 -2.50 2.90
N THR A 87 -18.41 -2.92 2.57
CA THR A 87 -19.32 -3.60 3.50
C THR A 87 -19.50 -5.04 3.08
N ASN A 88 -19.20 -5.97 3.98
CA ASN A 88 -19.47 -7.37 3.78
C ASN A 88 -20.92 -7.68 4.15
N ALA A 89 -21.75 -7.95 3.13
CA ALA A 89 -23.18 -8.19 3.33
C ALA A 89 -23.48 -9.49 4.10
N THR A 90 -22.54 -10.44 4.16
CA THR A 90 -22.74 -11.73 4.85
C THR A 90 -22.65 -11.60 6.36
N ASN A 91 -21.79 -10.73 6.88
CA ASN A 91 -21.53 -10.60 8.32
C ASN A 91 -21.58 -9.15 8.82
N THR A 92 -22.02 -8.21 7.98
CA THR A 92 -22.12 -6.77 8.26
C THR A 92 -20.80 -6.07 8.62
N ASN A 93 -19.66 -6.76 8.51
CA ASN A 93 -18.36 -6.18 8.80
C ASN A 93 -18.01 -5.09 7.78
N VAL A 94 -17.38 -4.03 8.29
CA VAL A 94 -16.95 -2.89 7.49
C VAL A 94 -15.43 -2.77 7.54
N ILE A 95 -14.82 -2.52 6.38
CA ILE A 95 -13.43 -2.11 6.27
C ILE A 95 -13.32 -0.82 5.46
N TYR A 96 -12.22 -0.11 5.68
CA TYR A 96 -11.87 1.11 4.96
C TYR A 96 -10.56 0.91 4.21
N VAL A 97 -10.56 1.29 2.95
CA VAL A 97 -9.40 1.27 2.06
C VAL A 97 -8.97 2.72 1.80
N GLU A 98 -7.73 3.04 2.19
CA GLU A 98 -7.11 4.34 1.92
C GLU A 98 -6.28 4.25 0.64
N ILE A 99 -6.58 5.11 -0.34
CA ILE A 99 -5.97 5.06 -1.69
C ILE A 99 -5.41 6.44 -2.02
N ALA A 100 -4.12 6.54 -2.31
CA ALA A 100 -3.51 7.78 -2.78
C ALA A 100 -4.09 8.21 -4.14
N LYS A 101 -4.03 9.51 -4.43
CA LYS A 101 -4.51 10.08 -5.72
C LYS A 101 -3.85 9.48 -6.97
N ASN A 102 -2.69 8.83 -6.82
CA ASN A 102 -2.02 8.08 -7.89
C ASN A 102 -2.44 6.59 -7.99
N GLY A 103 -3.45 6.16 -7.24
CA GLY A 103 -3.97 4.79 -7.24
C GLY A 103 -3.26 3.79 -6.33
N LYS A 104 -2.22 4.19 -5.59
CA LYS A 104 -1.58 3.31 -4.62
C LYS A 104 -2.46 3.10 -3.38
N VAL A 105 -2.74 1.85 -3.01
CA VAL A 105 -3.38 1.52 -1.73
C VAL A 105 -2.38 1.71 -0.60
N LEU A 106 -2.70 2.62 0.32
CA LEU A 106 -1.87 2.98 1.47
C LEU A 106 -2.17 2.11 2.69
N GLY A 107 -3.42 1.68 2.85
CA GLY A 107 -3.81 0.84 3.99
C GLY A 107 -5.23 0.30 3.88
N VAL A 108 -5.49 -0.77 4.63
CA VAL A 108 -6.83 -1.35 4.84
C VAL A 108 -7.02 -1.61 6.32
N LYS A 109 -8.11 -1.08 6.90
CA LYS A 109 -8.39 -1.14 8.34
C LYS A 109 -9.84 -1.51 8.62
N ARG A 110 -10.12 -2.13 9.77
CA ARG A 110 -11.51 -2.32 10.25
C ARG A 110 -12.15 -0.98 10.56
N GLY A 111 -13.46 -0.88 10.35
CA GLY A 111 -14.22 0.19 10.97
C GLY A 111 -14.13 0.11 12.48
N GLN A 112 -13.90 1.25 13.12
CA GLN A 112 -14.10 1.37 14.56
C GLN A 112 -15.62 1.32 14.79
N GLU A 113 -16.08 0.51 15.75
CA GLU A 113 -17.44 0.60 16.30
C GLU A 113 -17.65 1.92 17.04
#